data_AF-A0A0C3S1Q5-F1
#
_entry.id   AF-A0A0C3S1Q5-F1
#
_cell.length_a   1.000
_cell.length_b   1.000
_cell.length_c   1.000
_cell.angle_alpha   90.00
_cell.angle_beta   90.00
_cell.angle_gamma   90.00
#
_symmetry.space_group_name_H-M   'P 1'
#
loop_
_entity.id
_entity.type
_entity.pdbx_description
1 polymer ?
#
loop_
_entity_poly.entity_id
_entity_poly.type
_entity_poly.pdbx_seq_one_letter_code
_entity_poly.pdbx_strand_id
1 'polypeptide(L)' 'RVTIPNKMEIRLTEAETELCALLDGCTNWMREHHEINTSCRIAGGWVRDKVRI' A
#
# COMPACT_ATOMS: atom_id res chain seq x y z
N ARG A 1 4.60 22.27 -9.94
CA ARG A 1 5.59 22.18 -8.85
C ARG A 1 5.08 21.11 -7.88
N VAL A 2 5.86 20.09 -7.55
CA VAL A 2 5.45 19.07 -6.57
C VAL A 2 5.84 19.58 -5.18
N THR A 3 4.87 19.81 -4.31
CA THR A 3 5.10 20.10 -2.88
C THR A 3 5.55 18.81 -2.21
N ILE A 4 6.77 18.82 -1.68
CA ILE A 4 7.31 17.70 -0.90
C ILE A 4 6.80 17.88 0.53
N PRO A 5 6.10 16.89 1.10
CA PRO A 5 5.64 16.98 2.48
C PRO A 5 6.83 16.95 3.44
N ASN A 6 6.75 17.74 4.51
CA ASN A 6 7.78 17.75 5.57
C ASN A 6 7.91 16.40 6.28
N LYS A 7 6.83 15.59 6.27
CA LYS A 7 6.82 14.23 6.81
C LYS A 7 6.14 13.30 5.82
N MET A 8 6.86 12.27 5.36
CA MET A 8 6.27 11.20 4.55
C MET A 8 5.58 10.19 5.46
N GLU A 9 4.32 10.43 5.76
CA GLU A 9 3.46 9.55 6.56
C GLU A 9 2.18 9.25 5.77
N ILE A 10 1.69 8.02 5.84
CA ILE A 10 0.40 7.62 5.28
C ILE A 10 -0.46 7.13 6.44
N ARG A 11 -1.63 7.76 6.62
CA ARG A 11 -2.65 7.30 7.56
C ARG A 11 -3.73 6.53 6.82
N LEU A 12 -3.86 5.27 7.17
CA LEU A 12 -4.91 4.41 6.66
C LEU A 12 -6.17 4.57 7.49
N THR A 13 -7.32 4.56 6.83
CA THR A 13 -8.59 4.28 7.49
C THR A 13 -8.67 2.78 7.81
N GLU A 14 -9.69 2.39 8.58
CA GLU A 14 -9.96 0.98 8.89
C GLU A 14 -10.18 0.16 7.61
N ALA A 15 -11.04 0.64 6.71
CA ALA A 15 -11.30 -0.02 5.42
C ALA A 15 -10.04 -0.14 4.54
N GLU A 16 -9.18 0.89 4.53
CA GLU A 16 -7.91 0.82 3.79
C GLU A 16 -6.92 -0.16 4.43
N THR A 17 -6.94 -0.28 5.76
CA THR A 17 -6.13 -1.26 6.50
C THR A 17 -6.55 -2.68 6.15
N GLU A 18 -7.85 -2.97 6.17
CA GLU A 18 -8.38 -4.27 5.77
C GLU A 18 -8.02 -4.62 4.32
N LEU A 19 -8.16 -3.64 3.41
CA LEU A 19 -7.80 -3.83 2.01
C LEU A 19 -6.29 -4.14 1.85
N CYS A 20 -5.42 -3.41 2.54
CA CYS A 20 -3.98 -3.66 2.50
C CYS A 20 -3.63 -5.03 3.07
N ALA A 21 -4.30 -5.46 4.15
CA ALA A 21 -4.11 -6.79 4.73
C ALA A 21 -4.56 -7.90 3.77
N LEU A 22 -5.66 -7.71 3.03
CA LEU A 22 -6.11 -8.66 2.02
C LEU A 22 -5.10 -8.81 0.87
N LEU A 23 -4.55 -7.69 0.39
CA LEU A 23 -3.53 -7.69 -0.67
C LEU A 23 -2.24 -8.36 -0.20
N ASP A 24 -1.80 -8.10 1.04
CA ASP A 24 -0.63 -8.76 1.63
C ASP A 24 -0.86 -10.26 1.82
N GLY A 25 -2.07 -10.64 2.26
CA GLY A 25 -2.49 -12.04 2.35
C GLY A 25 -2.40 -12.77 1.01
N CYS A 26 -2.76 -12.11 -0.10
CA CYS A 26 -2.61 -12.67 -1.44
C CYS A 26 -1.14 -12.90 -1.81
N THR A 27 -0.25 -11.95 -1.51
CA THR A 27 1.20 -12.14 -1.75
C THR A 27 1.79 -13.29 -0.92
N ASN A 28 1.35 -13.44 0.33
CA ASN A 28 1.76 -14.55 1.19
C ASN A 28 1.22 -15.89 0.66
N TRP A 29 -0.04 -15.93 0.24
CA TRP A 29 -0.67 -17.12 -0.31
C TRP A 29 0.02 -17.59 -1.60
N MET A 30 0.35 -16.67 -2.52
CA MET A 30 1.08 -16.98 -3.75
C MET A 30 2.48 -17.55 -3.46
N ARG A 31 3.17 -16.99 -2.47
CA ARG A 31 4.48 -17.50 -2.04
C ARG A 31 4.37 -18.92 -1.46
N GLU A 32 3.35 -19.17 -0.64
CA GLU A 32 3.19 -20.44 0.09
C GLU A 32 2.68 -21.58 -0.78
N HIS A 33 1.77 -21.30 -1.74
CA HIS A 33 1.10 -22.32 -2.53
C HIS A 33 1.68 -22.51 -3.93
N HIS A 34 2.36 -21.48 -4.44
CA HIS A 34 2.89 -21.49 -5.81
C HIS A 34 4.40 -21.22 -5.88
N GLU A 35 5.08 -21.00 -4.75
CA GLU A 35 6.50 -20.61 -4.69
C GLU A 35 6.80 -19.32 -5.49
N ILE A 36 5.78 -18.50 -5.76
CA ILE A 36 5.91 -17.25 -6.51
C ILE A 36 6.08 -16.11 -5.53
N ASN A 37 7.24 -15.47 -5.57
CA ASN A 37 7.48 -14.25 -4.79
C ASN A 37 6.92 -13.03 -5.52
N THR A 38 5.95 -12.35 -4.92
CA THR A 38 5.27 -11.19 -5.49
C THR A 38 5.17 -10.07 -4.47
N SER A 39 4.99 -8.83 -4.94
CA SER A 39 4.81 -7.67 -4.07
C SER A 39 3.66 -6.80 -4.56
N CYS A 40 2.71 -6.48 -3.68
CA CYS A 40 1.70 -5.46 -3.94
C CYS A 40 2.25 -4.08 -3.57
N ARG A 41 2.19 -3.13 -4.52
CA ARG A 41 2.61 -1.74 -4.30
C ARG A 41 1.48 -0.81 -4.69
N ILE A 42 1.12 0.10 -3.79
CA ILE A 42 0.17 1.17 -4.08
C ILE A 42 0.97 2.37 -4.59
N ALA A 43 0.57 2.94 -5.71
CA ALA A 43 1.27 4.03 -6.37
C ALA A 43 0.29 5.06 -6.96
N GLY A 44 0.83 6.19 -7.43
CA GLY A 44 0.08 7.19 -8.18
C GLY A 44 -0.67 8.19 -7.29
N GLY A 45 -1.83 8.63 -7.78
CA GLY A 45 -2.57 9.74 -7.19
C GLY A 45 -2.96 9.52 -5.74
N TRP A 46 -3.39 8.29 -5.40
CA TRP A 46 -3.78 7.94 -4.04
C TRP A 46 -2.64 8.19 -3.03
N VAL A 47 -1.42 7.73 -3.32
CA VAL A 47 -0.26 7.93 -2.44
C VAL A 47 0.04 9.42 -2.29
N ARG A 48 0.07 10.16 -3.41
CA ARG A 48 0.31 11.61 -3.41
C ARG A 48 -0.72 12.34 -2.56
N ASP A 49 -1.97 11.95 -2.64
CA ASP A 49 -3.05 12.63 -1.94
C ASP A 49 -3.03 12.28 -0.43
N LYS A 50 -2.62 11.06 -0.05
CA LYS A 50 -2.40 10.66 1.35
C LYS A 50 -1.23 11.36 2.03
N VAL A 51 -0.09 11.53 1.34
CA VAL A 51 1.09 12.18 1.92
C VAL A 51 0.98 13.71 1.96
N ARG A 52 -0.04 14.29 1.31
CA ARG A 52 -0.34 15.73 1.36
C ARG A 52 -1.18 16.13 2.57
N ILE A 53 -1.74 15.16 3.29
CA ILE A 53 -2.58 15.38 4.48
C ILE A 53 -1.69 15.70 5.69
#